data_AF-A0A1H4BNG8-F1
#
_entry.id   AF-A0A1H4BNG8-F1
#
_cell.length_a   1.000
_cell.length_b   1.000
_cell.length_c   1.000
_cell.angle_alpha   90.00
_cell.angle_beta   90.00
_cell.angle_gamma   90.00
#
_symmetry.space_group_name_H-M   'P 1'
#
loop_
_entity.id
_entity.type
_entity.pdbx_description
1 polymer ?
#
loop_
_entity_poly.entity_id
_entity_poly.type
_entity_poly.pdbx_seq_one_letter_code
_entity_poly.pdbx_strand_id
1 'polypeptide(L)'
;MIRERIRNNLRISHHELDDEIESTIKVARAELIRSGVSASAANGDDPLIEEAIVAYAMFKMAPDENDRYQESFLYQQDCLRKSSGYKRVVGDDE
;
A
#
# COMPACT_ATOMS: atom_id res chain seq x y z
N MET A 1 2.41 6.99 -10.34
CA MET A 1 1.80 5.95 -11.21
C MET A 1 0.78 5.09 -10.47
N ILE A 2 0.98 4.81 -9.18
CA ILE A 2 0.05 3.99 -8.38
C ILE A 2 -1.39 4.51 -8.27
N ARG A 3 -1.61 5.84 -8.13
CA ARG A 3 -2.96 6.43 -8.08
C ARG A 3 -3.79 6.08 -9.31
N GLU A 4 -3.19 6.21 -10.49
CA GLU A 4 -3.80 5.87 -11.77
C GLU A 4 -4.19 4.40 -11.84
N ARG A 5 -3.30 3.53 -11.37
CA ARG A 5 -3.52 2.08 -11.33
C ARG A 5 -4.67 1.71 -10.39
N ILE A 6 -4.74 2.29 -9.19
CA ILE A 6 -5.83 2.08 -8.24
C ILE A 6 -7.16 2.52 -8.86
N ARG A 7 -7.19 3.72 -9.45
CA ARG A 7 -8.37 4.25 -10.12
C ARG A 7 -8.90 3.31 -11.21
N ASN A 8 -7.99 2.81 -12.06
CA ASN A 8 -8.34 1.86 -13.12
C ASN A 8 -8.86 0.53 -12.56
N ASN A 9 -8.27 0.01 -11.48
CA ASN A 9 -8.73 -1.21 -10.82
C ASN A 9 -10.13 -1.04 -10.20
N LEU A 10 -10.43 0.14 -9.68
CA LEU A 10 -11.75 0.52 -9.15
C LEU A 10 -12.77 0.86 -10.25
N ARG A 11 -12.36 0.86 -11.53
CA ARG A 11 -13.18 1.25 -12.68
C ARG A 11 -13.75 2.66 -12.58
N ILE A 12 -13.02 3.56 -11.93
CA ILE A 12 -13.38 4.98 -11.80
C ILE A 12 -12.84 5.73 -13.03
N SER A 13 -13.70 6.46 -13.75
CA SER A 13 -13.31 7.24 -14.93
C SER A 13 -13.15 8.75 -14.67
N HIS A 14 -13.55 9.22 -13.49
CA HIS A 14 -13.44 10.61 -13.06
C HIS A 14 -12.31 10.81 -12.04
N HIS A 15 -12.09 12.05 -11.61
CA HIS A 15 -11.03 12.44 -10.68
C HIS A 15 -11.55 12.84 -9.28
N GLU A 16 -12.87 12.80 -9.06
CA GLU A 16 -13.50 13.25 -7.81
C GLU A 16 -13.03 12.48 -6.56
N LEU A 17 -12.46 11.28 -6.73
CA LEU A 17 -11.97 10.44 -5.64
C LEU A 17 -10.43 10.42 -5.53
N ASP A 18 -9.72 11.27 -6.31
CA ASP A 18 -8.24 11.28 -6.31
C ASP A 18 -7.66 11.59 -4.92
N ASP A 19 -8.30 12.47 -4.15
CA ASP A 19 -7.89 12.81 -2.78
C ASP A 19 -8.08 11.64 -1.81
N GLU A 20 -9.16 10.86 -1.99
CA GLU A 20 -9.43 9.67 -1.17
C GLU A 20 -8.45 8.54 -1.51
N ILE A 21 -8.12 8.35 -2.79
CA ILE A 21 -7.08 7.40 -3.22
C ILE A 21 -5.74 7.79 -2.61
N GLU A 22 -5.38 9.08 -2.64
CA GLU A 22 -4.12 9.57 -2.08
C GLU A 22 -4.06 9.38 -0.55
N SER A 23 -5.17 9.67 0.15
CA SER A 23 -5.29 9.38 1.59
C SER A 23 -5.12 7.89 1.88
N THR A 24 -5.74 7.03 1.07
CA THR A 24 -5.65 5.56 1.22
C THR A 24 -4.23 5.05 0.99
N ILE A 25 -3.52 5.59 0.00
CA ILE A 25 -2.10 5.30 -0.24
C ILE A 25 -1.25 5.66 1.00
N LYS A 26 -1.48 6.85 1.58
CA LYS A 26 -0.75 7.29 2.79
C LYS A 26 -0.99 6.36 3.97
N VAL A 27 -2.23 5.92 4.18
CA VAL A 27 -2.56 4.95 5.23
C VAL A 27 -1.87 3.61 4.98
N ALA A 28 -1.89 3.10 3.75
CA ALA A 28 -1.21 1.85 3.39
C ALA A 28 0.30 1.91 3.67
N ARG A 29 0.96 3.01 3.30
CA ARG A 29 2.39 3.23 3.61
C ARG A 29 2.64 3.28 5.12
N ALA A 30 1.80 4.00 5.87
CA ALA A 30 1.90 4.06 7.33
C ALA A 30 1.74 2.68 7.98
N GLU A 31 0.83 1.84 7.48
CA GLU A 31 0.63 0.47 7.95
C GLU A 31 1.86 -0.42 7.67
N LEU A 32 2.48 -0.30 6.49
CA LEU A 32 3.73 -1.00 6.19
C LEU A 32 4.84 -0.57 7.16
N ILE A 33 5.02 0.73 7.35
CA ILE A 33 6.03 1.29 8.27
C ILE A 33 5.78 0.82 9.70
N ARG A 34 4.52 0.87 10.17
CA ARG A 34 4.11 0.41 11.50
C ARG A 34 4.42 -1.07 11.73
N SER A 35 4.39 -1.90 10.68
CA SER A 35 4.69 -3.32 10.76
C SER A 35 6.19 -3.67 10.76
N GLY A 36 7.06 -2.69 10.50
CA GLY A 36 8.51 -2.84 10.54
C GLY A 36 9.22 -2.70 9.18
N VAL A 37 8.50 -2.34 8.12
CA VAL A 37 9.10 -1.94 6.84
C VAL A 37 9.80 -0.58 7.00
N SER A 38 10.96 -0.37 6.38
CA SER A 38 11.66 0.92 6.40
C SER A 38 10.84 2.02 5.72
N ALA A 39 10.94 3.26 6.21
CA ALA A 39 10.27 4.40 5.59
C ALA A 39 10.80 4.65 4.17
N SER A 40 12.09 4.43 3.94
CA SER A 40 12.72 4.54 2.63
C SER A 40 12.10 3.58 1.61
N ALA A 41 11.94 2.30 1.95
CA ALA A 41 11.30 1.33 1.07
C ALA A 41 9.79 1.61 0.93
N ALA A 42 9.11 1.86 2.06
CA ALA A 42 7.68 2.09 2.08
C ALA A 42 7.24 3.36 1.35
N ASN A 43 8.12 4.34 1.14
CA ASN A 43 7.84 5.58 0.38
C ASN A 43 8.50 5.62 -1.01
N GLY A 44 9.36 4.65 -1.34
CA GLY A 44 10.04 4.55 -2.62
C GLY A 44 9.17 3.97 -3.75
N ASP A 45 9.83 3.75 -4.88
CA ASP A 45 9.27 3.17 -6.12
C ASP A 45 9.57 1.66 -6.20
N ASP A 46 9.23 0.92 -5.14
CA ASP A 46 9.42 -0.53 -5.09
C ASP A 46 8.16 -1.28 -5.59
N PRO A 47 8.27 -2.17 -6.58
CA PRO A 47 7.11 -2.87 -7.13
C PRO A 47 6.32 -3.70 -6.11
N LEU A 48 6.97 -4.33 -5.13
CA LEU A 48 6.29 -5.14 -4.11
C LEU A 48 5.55 -4.26 -3.11
N ILE A 49 6.10 -3.09 -2.78
CA ILE A 49 5.42 -2.06 -1.97
C ILE A 49 4.21 -1.53 -2.73
N GLU A 50 4.34 -1.23 -4.03
CA GLU A 50 3.23 -0.78 -4.85
C GLU A 50 2.08 -1.81 -4.91
N GLU A 51 2.39 -3.11 -5.09
CA GLU A 51 1.37 -4.17 -5.06
C GLU A 51 0.65 -4.24 -3.71
N ALA A 52 1.39 -4.13 -2.59
CA ALA A 52 0.78 -4.14 -1.27
C ALA A 52 -0.16 -2.94 -1.08
N ILE A 53 0.24 -1.74 -1.52
CA ILE A 53 -0.61 -0.54 -1.46
C ILE A 53 -1.86 -0.71 -2.33
N VAL A 54 -1.74 -1.30 -3.53
CA VAL A 54 -2.89 -1.59 -4.38
C VAL A 54 -3.86 -2.56 -3.70
N ALA A 55 -3.36 -3.65 -3.10
CA ALA A 55 -4.20 -4.58 -2.34
C ALA A 55 -4.93 -3.88 -1.19
N TYR A 56 -4.24 -3.03 -0.43
CA TYR A 56 -4.87 -2.24 0.63
C TYR A 56 -5.96 -1.31 0.10
N ALA A 57 -5.71 -0.62 -1.01
CA ALA A 57 -6.68 0.28 -1.63
C ALA A 57 -7.92 -0.48 -2.14
N MET A 58 -7.74 -1.64 -2.76
CA MET A 58 -8.86 -2.49 -3.18
C MET A 58 -9.67 -2.99 -1.98
N PHE A 59 -9.01 -3.36 -0.88
CA PHE A 59 -9.70 -3.72 0.36
C PHE A 59 -10.58 -2.57 0.89
N LYS A 60 -10.06 -1.34 0.88
CA LYS A 60 -10.74 -0.18 1.48
C LYS A 60 -11.81 0.45 0.59
N MET A 61 -11.64 0.40 -0.73
CA MET A 61 -12.39 1.26 -1.66
C MET A 61 -13.28 0.51 -2.66
N ALA A 62 -13.10 -0.80 -2.86
CA ALA A 62 -13.98 -1.54 -3.76
C ALA A 62 -15.39 -1.74 -3.12
N PRO A 63 -16.46 -1.80 -3.94
CA PRO A 63 -17.84 -1.71 -3.46
C PRO A 63 -18.39 -2.96 -2.74
N ASP A 64 -17.79 -4.14 -2.96
CA ASP A 64 -18.26 -5.42 -2.44
C ASP A 64 -17.40 -5.94 -1.26
N GLU A 65 -17.69 -7.13 -0.73
CA GLU A 65 -16.81 -7.80 0.23
C GLU A 65 -15.43 -8.07 -0.40
N ASN A 66 -14.39 -7.51 0.23
CA ASN A 66 -13.04 -7.44 -0.31
C ASN A 66 -11.99 -8.09 0.59
N ASP A 67 -12.41 -9.01 1.46
CA ASP A 67 -11.55 -9.65 2.46
C ASP A 67 -10.33 -10.35 1.82
N ARG A 68 -10.47 -10.87 0.60
CA ARG A 68 -9.34 -11.42 -0.18
C ARG A 68 -8.19 -10.42 -0.39
N TYR A 69 -8.51 -9.13 -0.53
CA TYR A 69 -7.50 -8.08 -0.68
C TYR A 69 -6.86 -7.73 0.66
N GLN A 70 -7.61 -7.84 1.76
CA GLN A 70 -7.04 -7.75 3.10
C GLN A 70 -6.07 -8.89 3.36
N GLU A 71 -6.46 -10.13 3.05
CA GLU A 71 -5.59 -11.31 3.16
C GLU A 71 -4.31 -11.15 2.34
N SER A 72 -4.43 -10.69 1.09
CA SER A 72 -3.28 -10.38 0.22
C SER A 72 -2.37 -9.33 0.86
N PHE A 73 -2.93 -8.21 1.33
CA PHE A 73 -2.17 -7.15 1.97
C PHE A 73 -1.43 -7.64 3.21
N LEU A 74 -2.10 -8.40 4.09
CA LEU A 74 -1.51 -8.94 5.31
C LEU A 74 -0.38 -9.93 5.00
N TYR A 75 -0.55 -10.77 3.99
CA TYR A 75 0.50 -11.68 3.53
C TYR A 75 1.71 -10.91 3.00
N GLN A 76 1.49 -9.92 2.11
CA GLN A 76 2.56 -9.09 1.56
C GLN A 76 3.28 -8.31 2.66
N GLN A 77 2.54 -7.69 3.58
CA GLN A 77 3.08 -6.97 4.74
C GLN A 77 3.96 -7.89 5.59
N ASP A 78 3.52 -9.12 5.86
CA ASP A 78 4.29 -10.10 6.62
C ASP A 78 5.58 -10.56 5.91
N CYS A 79 5.53 -10.77 4.59
CA CYS A 79 6.72 -11.07 3.80
C CYS A 79 7.71 -9.90 3.80
N LEU A 80 7.23 -8.69 3.54
CA LEU A 80 8.04 -7.47 3.46
C LEU A 80 8.75 -7.20 4.80
N ARG A 81 8.03 -7.19 5.92
CA ARG A 81 8.64 -6.92 7.25
C ARG A 81 9.69 -7.96 7.66
N LYS A 82 9.60 -9.20 7.15
CA LYS A 82 10.56 -10.28 7.45
C LYS A 82 11.78 -10.26 6.54
N SER A 83 11.66 -9.70 5.34
CA SER A 83 12.74 -9.63 4.35
C SER A 83 13.79 -8.59 4.72
N SER A 84 15.07 -8.99 4.72
CA SER A 84 16.19 -8.13 5.14
C SER A 84 16.33 -6.84 4.32
N GLY A 85 15.94 -6.86 3.04
CA GLY A 85 16.01 -5.68 2.16
C GLY A 85 14.97 -4.59 2.46
N TYR A 86 13.97 -4.89 3.29
CA TYR A 86 12.86 -3.99 3.62
C TYR A 86 12.80 -3.65 5.11
N LYS A 87 13.71 -4.18 5.93
CA LYS A 87 13.72 -3.94 7.36
C LYS A 87 14.15 -2.51 7.66
N ARG A 88 13.52 -1.93 8.68
CA ARG A 88 13.99 -0.69 9.29
C ARG A 88 15.44 -0.83 9.76
N VAL A 89 16.30 0.09 9.33
CA VAL A 89 17.67 0.24 9.83
C VAL A 89 17.76 1.45 10.76
N VAL A 90 18.76 1.45 11.65
CA VAL A 90 19.01 2.58 12.56
C VAL A 90 19.30 3.82 11.71
N GLY A 91 18.40 4.83 11.77
CA GLY A 91 18.49 6.07 10.99
C GLY A 91 17.34 6.32 10.00
N ASP A 92 16.40 5.38 9.84
CA ASP A 92 15.26 5.56 8.90
C ASP A 92 14.19 6.58 9.36
N ASP A 93 14.28 7.09 10.60
CA ASP A 93 13.29 8.01 11.20
C ASP A 93 13.74 9.50 11.13
N GLU A 94 14.88 9.81 10.49
CA GLU A 94 15.36 11.19 10.20
C GLU A 94 14.95 11.67 8.80
#